data_AF-A0A4Y2X553-F1
#
_entry.id   AF-A0A4Y2X553-F1
#
_cell.length_a   1.000
_cell.length_b   1.000
_cell.length_c   1.000
_cell.angle_alpha   90.00
_cell.angle_beta   90.00
_cell.angle_gamma   90.00
#
_symmetry.space_group_name_H-M   'P 1'
#
loop_
_entity.id
_entity.type
_entity.pdbx_description
1 polymer ?
#
loop_
_entity_poly.entity_id
_entity_poly.type
_entity_poly.pdbx_seq_one_letter_code
_entity_poly.pdbx_strand_id
1 'polypeptide(L)'
;MDLLEGGESQSYAYRILQELYPQIPIPFQRQPQNLTARYEAFTKNELPRIMKEVPIKKEPGYDGIDFIVLKPMCRTHPEILITFCNKCLSLQCFPNPLKTGVIVLFLTL
;
A
#
# COMPACT_ATOMS: atom_id res chain seq x y z
N MET A 1 -28.24 8.38 34.84
CA MET A 1 -26.81 8.74 34.86
C MET A 1 -26.16 7.77 33.90
N ASP A 2 -25.92 8.15 32.65
CA ASP A 2 -25.26 7.30 31.62
C ASP A 2 -24.59 8.20 30.57
N LEU A 3 -23.60 9.00 30.99
CA LEU A 3 -22.87 9.87 30.07
C LEU A 3 -21.39 10.06 30.48
N LEU A 4 -20.72 8.99 30.93
CA LEU A 4 -19.31 9.06 31.33
C LEU A 4 -18.40 7.95 30.75
N GLU A 5 -18.93 6.87 30.16
CA GLU A 5 -18.08 5.76 29.64
C GLU A 5 -17.42 6.00 28.26
N GLY A 6 -17.88 6.99 27.49
CA GLY A 6 -17.37 7.23 26.14
C GLY A 6 -15.98 7.88 26.08
N GLY A 7 -15.59 8.62 27.12
CA GLY A 7 -14.33 9.38 27.12
C GLY A 7 -13.09 8.53 27.45
N GLU A 8 -13.23 7.55 28.32
CA GLU A 8 -12.10 6.68 28.73
C GLU A 8 -11.71 5.69 27.64
N SER A 9 -12.70 5.09 26.98
CA SER A 9 -12.49 4.14 25.88
C SER A 9 -11.77 4.77 24.70
N GLN A 10 -12.14 6.00 24.32
CA GLN A 10 -11.47 6.75 23.25
C GLN A 10 -10.03 7.14 23.63
N SER A 11 -9.81 7.59 24.87
CA SER A 11 -8.48 7.92 25.38
C SER A 11 -7.55 6.68 25.42
N TYR A 12 -8.09 5.54 25.86
CA TYR A 12 -7.38 4.27 25.90
C TYR A 12 -6.99 3.77 24.50
N ALA A 13 -7.94 3.80 23.55
CA ALA A 13 -7.67 3.46 22.16
C ALA A 13 -6.58 4.36 21.55
N TYR A 14 -6.62 5.66 21.84
CA TYR A 14 -5.63 6.61 21.34
C TYR A 14 -4.22 6.35 21.89
N ARG A 15 -4.09 6.01 23.17
CA ARG A 15 -2.81 5.63 23.77
C ARG A 15 -2.21 4.38 23.13
N ILE A 16 -3.04 3.37 22.84
CA ILE A 16 -2.59 2.14 22.19
C ILE A 16 -2.17 2.41 20.75
N LEU A 17 -2.90 3.26 20.02
CA LEU A 17 -2.49 3.69 18.69
C LEU A 17 -1.12 4.38 18.71
N GLN A 18 -0.85 5.25 19.69
CA GLN A 18 0.46 5.89 19.85
C GLN A 18 1.58 4.91 20.20
N GLU A 19 1.28 3.89 21.01
CA GLU A 19 2.25 2.86 21.40
C GLU A 19 2.57 1.88 20.26
N LEU A 20 1.57 1.52 19.45
CA LEU A 20 1.75 0.66 18.29
C LEU A 20 2.38 1.39 17.10
N TYR A 21 2.16 2.71 16.99
CA TYR A 21 2.67 3.54 15.91
C TYR A 21 3.38 4.80 16.45
N PRO A 22 4.50 4.65 17.18
CA PRO A 22 5.24 5.78 17.71
C PRO A 22 5.91 6.53 16.56
N GLN A 23 5.31 7.65 16.15
CA GLN A 23 5.75 8.51 15.04
C GLN A 23 5.83 7.78 13.70
N ILE A 24 4.83 7.96 12.84
CA ILE A 24 4.89 7.49 11.44
C ILE A 24 5.97 8.34 10.76
N PRO A 25 7.15 7.79 10.37
CA PRO A 25 8.04 8.51 9.48
C PRO A 25 7.23 8.80 8.21
N ILE A 26 7.33 10.02 7.67
CA ILE A 26 6.62 10.42 6.44
C ILE A 26 6.69 9.23 5.45
N PRO A 27 5.57 8.56 5.10
CA PRO A 27 5.59 7.22 4.48
C PRO A 27 6.32 7.17 3.12
N PHE A 28 6.64 8.35 2.60
CA PHE A 28 7.13 8.60 1.25
C PHE A 28 8.57 9.11 1.20
N GLN A 29 9.26 9.36 2.33
CA GLN A 29 10.71 9.59 2.29
C GLN A 29 11.43 8.25 2.16
N ARG A 30 11.47 7.73 0.94
CA ARG A 30 12.31 6.59 0.59
C ARG A 30 13.52 7.05 -0.21
N GLN A 31 14.70 6.65 0.25
CA GLN A 31 15.92 6.78 -0.52
C GLN A 31 15.93 5.68 -1.59
N PRO A 32 16.55 5.93 -2.76
CA PRO A 32 16.77 4.91 -3.77
C PRO A 32 17.45 3.70 -3.13
N GLN A 33 16.87 2.51 -3.28
CA GLN A 33 17.58 1.30 -2.91
C GLN A 33 18.75 1.17 -3.88
N ASN A 34 19.98 1.16 -3.39
CA ASN A 34 21.16 1.01 -4.26
C ASN A 34 21.21 -0.44 -4.77
N LEU A 35 20.32 -0.78 -5.70
CA LEU A 35 20.33 -2.07 -6.37
C LEU A 35 21.50 -2.05 -7.36
N THR A 36 22.57 -2.77 -7.02
CA THR A 36 23.76 -2.92 -7.86
C THR A 36 23.46 -3.64 -9.18
N ALA A 37 22.34 -4.37 -9.26
CA ALA A 37 21.91 -5.09 -10.44
C ALA A 37 21.13 -4.19 -11.41
N ARG A 38 21.60 -4.09 -12.66
CA ARG A 38 20.83 -3.48 -13.74
C ARG A 38 19.76 -4.46 -14.20
N TYR A 39 18.51 -4.22 -13.81
CA TYR A 39 17.37 -4.96 -14.35
C TYR A 39 16.97 -4.40 -15.73
N GLU A 40 16.47 -5.28 -16.59
CA GLU A 40 15.88 -4.89 -17.87
C GLU A 40 14.56 -4.12 -17.65
N ALA A 41 14.22 -3.25 -18.60
CA ALA A 41 12.97 -2.51 -18.56
C ALA A 41 11.76 -3.44 -18.76
N PHE A 42 10.69 -3.17 -18.02
CA PHE A 42 9.40 -3.85 -18.19
C PHE A 42 8.81 -3.60 -19.57
N THR A 43 8.21 -4.63 -20.14
CA THR A 43 7.56 -4.64 -21.44
C THR A 43 6.06 -4.88 -21.32
N LYS A 44 5.29 -4.40 -22.31
CA LYS A 44 3.83 -4.61 -22.37
C LYS A 44 3.43 -6.09 -22.36
N ASN A 45 4.30 -6.96 -22.87
CA ASN A 45 4.06 -8.40 -22.98
C ASN A 45 4.06 -9.12 -21.62
N GLU A 46 4.63 -8.50 -20.59
CA GLU A 46 4.68 -9.06 -19.23
C GLU A 46 3.43 -8.74 -18.42
N LEU A 47 2.71 -7.66 -18.76
CA LEU A 47 1.50 -7.24 -18.06
C LEU A 47 0.44 -8.33 -17.89
N PRO A 48 0.13 -9.16 -18.91
CA PRO A 48 -0.85 -10.24 -18.75
C PRO A 48 -0.42 -11.29 -17.73
N ARG A 49 0.89 -11.52 -17.56
CA ARG A 49 1.43 -12.45 -16.56
C ARG A 49 1.33 -11.83 -15.18
N ILE A 50 1.77 -10.58 -15.03
CA ILE A 50 1.70 -9.83 -13.77
C ILE A 50 0.25 -9.72 -13.29
N MET A 51 -0.70 -9.44 -14.18
CA MET A 51 -2.12 -9.29 -13.84
C MET A 51 -2.76 -10.58 -13.29
N LYS A 52 -2.20 -11.76 -13.59
CA LYS A 52 -2.67 -13.02 -13.00
C LYS A 52 -2.25 -13.17 -11.54
N GLU A 53 -1.13 -12.58 -11.17
CA GLU A 53 -0.59 -12.62 -9.80
C GLU A 53 -1.21 -11.55 -8.89
N VAL A 54 -1.91 -10.55 -9.46
CA VAL A 54 -2.56 -9.49 -8.66
C VAL A 54 -3.74 -10.08 -7.88
N PRO A 55 -3.79 -9.91 -6.54
CA PRO A 55 -4.91 -10.35 -5.72
C PRO A 55 -6.22 -9.65 -6.11
N ILE A 56 -7.21 -10.41 -6.55
CA ILE A 56 -8.47 -9.88 -7.12
C ILE A 56 -9.41 -9.31 -6.06
N LYS A 57 -9.44 -9.91 -4.86
CA LYS A 57 -10.40 -9.58 -3.79
C LYS A 57 -9.78 -8.77 -2.66
N LYS A 58 -8.66 -8.09 -2.91
CA LYS A 58 -8.09 -7.16 -1.94
C LYS A 58 -8.78 -5.82 -2.08
N GLU A 59 -9.12 -5.24 -0.94
CA GLU A 59 -9.59 -3.87 -0.85
C GLU A 59 -8.56 -2.88 -1.46
N PRO A 60 -9.00 -1.72 -1.96
CA PRO A 60 -8.16 -0.69 -2.59
C PRO A 60 -6.98 -0.25 -1.72
N GLY A 61 -5.88 0.12 -2.36
CA GLY A 61 -4.76 0.80 -1.72
C GLY A 61 -5.16 2.11 -1.04
N TYR A 62 -4.22 2.72 -0.30
CA TYR A 62 -4.44 4.07 0.27
C TYR A 62 -4.69 5.13 -0.82
N ASP A 63 -4.19 4.87 -2.03
CA ASP A 63 -4.41 5.64 -3.25
C ASP A 63 -5.78 5.38 -3.91
N GLY A 64 -6.61 4.49 -3.35
CA GLY A 64 -7.89 4.09 -3.93
C GLY A 64 -7.78 3.12 -5.11
N ILE A 65 -6.58 2.66 -5.46
CA ILE A 65 -6.37 1.76 -6.59
C ILE A 65 -6.60 0.32 -6.13
N ASP A 66 -7.62 -0.32 -6.69
CA ASP A 66 -7.89 -1.75 -6.53
C ASP A 66 -7.77 -2.51 -7.87
N PHE A 67 -8.04 -3.81 -7.82
CA PHE A 67 -8.05 -4.64 -9.01
C PHE A 67 -9.12 -4.23 -10.04
N ILE A 68 -10.23 -3.63 -9.60
CA ILE A 68 -11.32 -3.18 -10.48
C ILE A 68 -10.86 -2.00 -11.32
N VAL A 69 -10.01 -1.11 -10.79
CA VAL A 69 -9.38 -0.01 -11.52
C VAL A 69 -8.18 -0.51 -12.35
N LEU A 70 -7.35 -1.38 -11.77
CA LEU A 70 -6.11 -1.84 -12.38
C LEU A 70 -6.35 -2.70 -13.64
N LYS A 71 -7.35 -3.58 -13.62
CA LYS A 71 -7.61 -4.52 -14.72
C LYS A 71 -8.04 -3.82 -16.02
N PRO A 72 -9.01 -2.87 -16.02
CA PRO A 72 -9.34 -2.07 -17.20
C PRO A 72 -8.17 -1.21 -17.67
N MET A 73 -7.44 -0.57 -16.75
CA MET A 73 -6.27 0.26 -17.09
C MET A 73 -5.22 -0.56 -17.84
N CYS A 74 -4.92 -1.77 -17.39
CA CYS A 74 -3.98 -2.67 -18.06
C CYS A 74 -4.44 -3.10 -19.46
N ARG A 75 -5.75 -3.07 -19.73
CA ARG A 75 -6.33 -3.43 -21.03
C ARG A 75 -6.40 -2.24 -21.99
N THR A 76 -6.80 -1.07 -21.50
CA THR A 76 -7.06 0.11 -22.33
C THR A 76 -5.85 1.01 -22.46
N HIS A 77 -5.04 1.12 -21.40
CA HIS A 77 -3.90 2.04 -21.31
C HIS A 77 -2.68 1.36 -20.65
N PRO A 78 -2.19 0.21 -21.19
CA PRO A 78 -1.06 -0.53 -20.62
C PRO A 78 0.22 0.30 -20.52
N GLU A 79 0.37 1.32 -21.37
CA GLU A 79 1.50 2.26 -21.36
C GLU A 79 1.62 3.04 -20.05
N ILE A 80 0.51 3.33 -19.36
CA ILE A 80 0.55 4.04 -18.07
C ILE A 80 1.30 3.20 -17.05
N LEU A 81 0.92 1.92 -16.93
CA LEU A 81 1.54 0.99 -15.97
C LEU A 81 2.99 0.69 -16.32
N ILE A 82 3.30 0.48 -17.60
CA ILE A 82 4.69 0.26 -18.04
C ILE A 82 5.56 1.49 -17.79
N THR A 83 5.06 2.69 -18.11
CA THR A 83 5.80 3.93 -17.89
C THR A 83 6.04 4.16 -16.39
N PHE A 84 5.02 3.92 -15.58
CA PHE A 84 5.13 4.00 -14.13
C PHE A 84 6.17 3.02 -13.58
N CYS A 85 6.07 1.73 -13.92
CA CYS A 85 7.01 0.70 -13.45
C CYS A 85 8.45 0.97 -13.91
N ASN A 86 8.65 1.37 -15.16
CA ASN A 86 9.98 1.71 -15.68
C ASN A 86 10.54 2.99 -15.05
N LYS A 87 9.68 3.96 -14.71
CA LYS A 87 10.11 5.14 -13.95
C LYS A 87 10.55 4.74 -12.53
N CYS A 88 9.79 3.90 -11.84
CA CYS A 88 10.18 3.32 -10.55
C CYS A 88 11.52 2.58 -10.64
N LEU A 89 11.71 1.78 -11.69
CA LEU A 89 12.96 1.07 -11.93
C LEU A 89 14.13 2.03 -12.15
N SER A 90 13.95 3.07 -12.98
CA SER A 90 15.00 4.06 -13.24
C SER A 90 15.42 4.84 -12.00
N LEU A 91 14.47 5.07 -11.07
CA LEU A 91 14.69 5.77 -9.81
C LEU A 91 15.12 4.82 -8.69
N GLN A 92 15.18 3.51 -8.95
CA GLN A 92 15.40 2.47 -7.94
C GLN A 92 14.47 2.64 -6.72
N CYS A 93 13.23 3.01 -7.00
CA CYS A 93 12.23 3.34 -6.00
C CYS A 93 10.85 2.88 -6.47
N PHE A 94 10.41 1.73 -5.97
CA PHE A 94 9.06 1.23 -6.16
C PHE A 94 8.14 1.70 -5.04
N PRO A 95 6.82 1.81 -5.25
CA PRO A 95 5.87 2.00 -4.15
C PRO A 95 5.97 0.84 -3.13
N ASN A 96 5.67 1.11 -1.87
CA ASN A 96 5.65 0.05 -0.86
C ASN A 96 4.46 -0.86 -1.19
N PRO A 97 4.57 -2.18 -0.95
CA PRO A 97 3.45 -3.08 -1.17
C PRO A 97 2.21 -2.55 -0.47
N LEU A 98 1.10 -2.55 -1.21
CA LEU A 98 -0.19 -2.08 -0.73
C LEU A 98 -0.64 -2.96 0.44
N LYS A 99 -0.72 -2.33 1.61
CA LYS A 99 -1.30 -2.81 2.88
C LYS A 99 -0.42 -3.70 3.75
N THR A 100 -0.01 -3.13 4.88
CA THR A 100 0.16 -3.85 6.15
C THR A 100 -1.05 -3.52 7.02
N GLY A 101 -1.99 -4.45 7.15
CA GLY A 101 -3.07 -4.33 8.13
C GLY A 101 -2.60 -4.88 9.47
N VAL A 102 -2.55 -4.05 10.50
CA VAL A 102 -2.35 -4.52 11.89
C VAL A 102 -3.73 -4.61 12.51
N ILE A 103 -4.16 -5.82 12.88
CA ILE A 103 -5.40 -6.04 13.61
C ILE A 103 -5.06 -6.00 15.10
N VAL A 104 -5.71 -5.11 15.84
CA VAL A 104 -5.57 -5.01 17.30
C VAL A 104 -6.90 -5.39 17.91
N LEU A 105 -6.94 -6.53 18.62
CA LEU A 105 -8.13 -7.00 19.30
C LEU A 105 -8.09 -6.52 20.76
N PHE A 106 -9.11 -5.76 21.17
CA PHE A 106 -9.32 -5.40 22.57
C PHE A 106 -10.31 -6.39 23.20
N LEU A 107 -9.86 -7.13 24.20
CA LEU A 107 -10.73 -7.93 25.04
C LEU A 107 -11.00 -7.13 26.32
N THR A 108 -12.23 -6.69 26.51
CA THR A 108 -12.71 -6.20 27.80
C THR A 108 -12.93 -7.40 28.72
N LEU A 109 -12.27 -7.40 29.89
CA LEU A 109 -12.54 -8.33 30.99
C LEU A 109 -13.80 -7.90 31.75
#